data_AF-A0A9E1LEJ3-F1
#
_entry.id   AF-A0A9E1LEJ3-F1
#
_cell.length_a   1.000
_cell.length_b   1.000
_cell.length_c   1.000
_cell.angle_alpha   90.00
_cell.angle_beta   90.00
_cell.angle_gamma   90.00
#
_symmetry.space_group_name_H-M   'P 1'
#
loop_
_entity.id
_entity.type
_entity.pdbx_description
1 polymer ?
#
loop_
_entity_poly.entity_id
_entity_poly.type
_entity_poly.pdbx_seq_one_letter_code
_entity_poly.pdbx_strand_id
1 'polypeptide(L)' 'ASVGIVGLFCVICTLIITLIVKSVIGLRVSEQEEEQGLDIAEHGTKAYFSS' A
#
# COMPACT_ATOMS: atom_id res chain seq x y z
N ALA A 1 -15.85 -25.63 4.22
CA ALA A 1 -15.35 -25.67 2.83
C ALA A 1 -15.31 -24.27 2.17
N SER A 2 -16.40 -23.49 2.22
CA SER A 2 -16.51 -22.17 1.59
C SER A 2 -15.44 -21.15 2.00
N VAL A 3 -15.12 -21.05 3.30
CA VAL A 3 -14.10 -20.11 3.80
C VAL A 3 -12.72 -20.37 3.18
N GLY A 4 -12.34 -21.64 3.02
CA GLY A 4 -11.04 -22.01 2.42
C GLY A 4 -10.95 -21.63 0.94
N ILE A 5 -12.03 -21.81 0.18
CA ILE A 5 -12.08 -21.45 -1.24
C ILE A 5 -12.01 -19.93 -1.42
N VAL A 6 -12.78 -19.18 -0.64
CA VAL A 6 -12.78 -17.71 -0.69
C VAL A 6 -11.42 -17.16 -0.24
N GLY A 7 -10.84 -17.70 0.82
CA GLY A 7 -9.50 -17.31 1.28
C GLY A 7 -8.43 -17.53 0.21
N LEU A 8 -8.43 -18.70 -0.44
CA LEU A 8 -7.48 -19.00 -1.51
C LEU A 8 -7.66 -18.07 -2.72
N PHE A 9 -8.91 -17.82 -3.11
CA PHE A 9 -9.22 -16.88 -4.19
C PHE A 9 -8.70 -15.47 -3.88
N CYS A 10 -8.99 -14.94 -2.68
CA CYS A 10 -8.54 -13.62 -2.26
C CYS A 10 -7.02 -13.49 -2.28
N VAL A 11 -6.29 -14.49 -1.77
CA VAL A 11 -4.82 -14.49 -1.74
C VAL A 11 -4.26 -14.48 -3.16
N ILE A 12 -4.74 -15.38 -4.03
CA ILE A 12 -4.23 -15.48 -5.41
C ILE A 12 -4.52 -14.19 -6.19
N CYS A 13 -5.76 -13.70 -6.14
CA CYS A 13 -6.13 -12.48 -6.87
C CYS A 13 -5.37 -11.26 -6.35
N THR A 14 -5.26 -11.09 -5.02
CA THR A 14 -4.51 -9.97 -4.43
C THR A 14 -3.03 -10.03 -4.82
N LEU A 15 -2.41 -11.21 -4.80
CA LEU A 15 -1.01 -11.38 -5.23
C LEU A 15 -0.83 -10.97 -6.69
N ILE A 16 -1.69 -11.45 -7.59
CA ILE A 16 -1.62 -11.11 -9.02
C ILE A 16 -1.75 -9.59 -9.22
N ILE A 17 -2.78 -8.97 -8.65
CA ILE A 17 -3.03 -7.53 -8.79
C ILE A 17 -1.85 -6.73 -8.24
N THR A 18 -1.37 -7.08 -7.04
CA THR A 18 -0.28 -6.36 -6.37
C THR A 18 1.02 -6.44 -7.17
N LEU A 19 1.33 -7.61 -7.76
CA LEU A 19 2.53 -7.77 -8.59
C LEU A 19 2.45 -6.97 -9.89
N ILE A 20 1.28 -6.93 -10.53
CA ILE A 20 1.06 -6.11 -11.74
C ILE A 20 1.22 -4.62 -11.41
N VAL A 21 0.57 -4.13 -10.36
CA VAL A 21 0.68 -2.72 -9.94
C VAL A 21 2.13 -2.36 -9.60
N LYS A 22 2.82 -3.24 -8.86
CA LYS A 22 4.24 -3.09 -8.53
C LYS A 22 5.12 -2.98 -9.77
N SER A 23 4.81 -3.70 -10.86
CA SER A 23 5.64 -3.65 -12.08
C SER A 23 5.34 -2.46 -12.98
N VAL A 24 4.11 -1.92 -12.97
CA VAL A 24 3.71 -0.84 -13.88
C VAL A 24 4.00 0.54 -13.30
N ILE A 25 3.55 0.80 -12.07
CA ILE A 25 3.64 2.14 -11.45
C ILE A 25 4.44 2.16 -10.14
N GLY A 26 4.68 0.99 -9.53
CA GLY A 26 5.26 0.91 -8.19
C GLY A 26 4.20 1.08 -7.10
N LEU A 27 4.40 0.40 -5.96
CA LEU A 27 3.44 0.36 -4.86
C LEU A 27 3.92 1.11 -3.60
N ARG A 28 5.22 1.36 -3.49
CA ARG A 28 5.85 1.95 -2.30
C ARG A 28 6.53 3.26 -2.70
N VAL A 29 6.38 4.26 -1.85
CA VAL A 29 7.07 5.56 -1.96
C VAL A 29 8.57 5.42 -1.74
N SER A 30 9.33 6.49 -1.97
CA SER A 30 10.76 6.49 -1.67
C SER A 30 11.03 6.36 -0.17
N GLU A 31 12.22 5.89 0.20
CA GLU A 31 12.61 5.71 1.62
C GLU A 31 12.58 7.06 2.38
N GLN A 32 12.94 8.15 1.70
CA GLN A 32 12.91 9.51 2.24
C GLN A 32 11.47 9.97 2.52
N GLU A 33 10.54 9.73 1.60
CA GLU A 33 9.12 10.07 1.79
C GLU A 33 8.47 9.20 2.86
N GLU A 34 8.90 7.94 2.98
CA GLU A 34 8.45 7.03 4.03
C GLU A 34 8.91 7.49 5.42
N GLU A 35 10.15 7.98 5.54
CA GLU A 35 10.68 8.56 6.79
C GLU A 35 10.02 9.90 7.14
N GLN A 36 9.79 10.76 6.15
CA GLN A 36 9.15 12.06 6.33
C GLN A 36 7.66 11.96 6.69
N GLY A 37 6.99 10.88 6.25
CA GLY A 37 5.56 10.64 6.42
C GLY A 37 4.73 11.14 5.24
N LEU A 38 3.78 10.31 4.80
CA LEU A 38 3.01 10.52 3.58
C LEU A 38 2.14 11.79 3.60
N ASP A 39 1.61 12.16 4.77
CA ASP A 39 0.82 13.39 4.91
C ASP A 39 1.64 14.63 4.56
N ILE A 40 2.93 14.64 4.91
CA ILE A 40 3.84 15.75 4.58
C ILE A 40 4.31 15.61 3.13
N ALA A 41 4.69 14.39 2.71
CA ALA A 41 5.25 14.13 1.39
C ALA A 41 4.24 14.37 0.24
N GLU A 42 2.99 13.93 0.38
CA GLU A 42 1.97 14.04 -0.67
C GLU A 42 0.99 15.19 -0.45
N HIS A 43 0.66 15.52 0.80
CA HIS A 43 -0.40 16.47 1.13
C HIS A 43 0.11 17.78 1.75
N GLY A 44 1.42 17.89 2.05
CA GLY A 44 2.03 19.08 2.65
C GLY A 44 1.50 19.40 4.06
N THR A 45 0.83 18.44 4.70
CA THR A 45 0.12 18.63 5.98
C THR A 45 0.66 17.68 7.03
N LYS A 46 0.67 18.13 8.29
CA LYS A 46 0.92 17.22 9.42
C LYS A 46 -0.43 16.71 9.92
N ALA A 47 -0.62 15.39 10.04
CA ALA A 47 -1.85 14.83 10.62
C ALA A 47 -2.06 15.24 12.08
N TYR A 48 -0.96 15.47 12.81
CA TYR A 48 -0.99 15.96 14.18
C TYR A 48 -0.15 17.23 14.30
N PHE A 49 -0.73 18.26 14.89
CA PHE A 49 0.03 19.37 15.41
C PHE A 49 0.77 18.83 16.64
N SER A 50 2.08 18.60 16.53
CA SER A 50 2.89 18.34 17.71
C SER A 50 2.74 19.55 18.63
N SER A 51 2.03 19.36 19.73
CA SER A 51 2.24 20.16 20.93
C SER A 51 3.65 19.92 21.47
#